data_AF-A0A803LS93-F1
#
_entry.id   AF-A0A803LS93-F1
#
_cell.length_a   1.000
_cell.length_b   1.000
_cell.length_c   1.000
_cell.angle_alpha   90.00
_cell.angle_beta   90.00
_cell.angle_gamma   90.00
#
_symmetry.space_group_name_H-M   'P 1'
#
loop_
_entity.id
_entity.type
_entity.pdbx_description
1 polymer ?
#
loop_
_entity_poly.entity_id
_entity_poly.type
_entity_poly.pdbx_seq_one_letter_code
_entity_poly.pdbx_strand_id
1 'polypeptide(L)' 'MEGASEHIGRLAICFQHESNSGERRMKGTSEIMKMEGLSPNEVLSVSKNIALNPLEVDLFFNLPDYYKYAYVQGLLIPD' A
#
# COMPACT_ATOMS: atom_id res chain seq x y z
N MET A 1 -22.45 -20.50 23.03
CA MET A 1 -21.16 -20.97 22.49
C MET A 1 -20.84 -20.37 21.12
N GLU A 2 -21.85 -19.95 20.34
CA GLU A 2 -21.66 -19.31 19.02
C GLU A 2 -20.96 -17.95 19.07
N GLY A 3 -21.28 -17.07 20.03
CA GLY A 3 -20.68 -15.72 20.09
C GLY A 3 -19.17 -15.67 20.34
N ALA A 4 -18.61 -16.64 21.07
CA ALA A 4 -17.16 -16.70 21.29
C ALA A 4 -16.41 -17.13 20.02
N SER A 5 -16.97 -18.05 19.23
CA SER A 5 -16.39 -18.49 17.97
C SER A 5 -16.45 -17.39 16.90
N GLU A 6 -17.54 -16.62 16.85
CA GLU A 6 -17.63 -15.45 15.96
C GLU A 6 -16.62 -14.35 16.34
N HIS A 7 -16.43 -14.08 17.62
CA HIS A 7 -15.44 -13.10 18.08
C HIS A 7 -14.01 -13.49 17.75
N ILE A 8 -13.64 -14.77 17.95
CA ILE A 8 -12.34 -15.29 17.54
C ILE A 8 -12.18 -15.21 16.02
N GLY A 9 -13.22 -15.52 15.24
CA GLY A 9 -13.20 -15.39 13.79
C GLY A 9 -12.94 -13.96 13.33
N ARG A 10 -13.58 -12.96 13.94
CA ARG A 10 -13.34 -11.53 13.64
C ARG A 10 -11.90 -11.11 13.97
N LEU A 11 -11.36 -11.54 15.11
CA LEU A 11 -9.97 -11.25 15.49
C LEU A 11 -8.96 -11.87 14.51
N ALA A 12 -9.19 -13.11 14.07
CA ALA A 12 -8.35 -13.76 13.07
C ALA A 12 -8.37 -13.00 11.73
N ILE A 13 -9.52 -12.49 11.31
CA ILE A 13 -9.65 -11.63 10.11
C ILE A 13 -8.85 -10.33 10.28
N CYS A 14 -8.91 -9.68 11.45
CA CYS A 14 -8.13 -8.48 11.72
C CYS A 14 -6.62 -8.75 11.65
N PHE A 15 -6.13 -9.82 12.29
CA PHE A 15 -4.71 -10.18 12.22
C PHE A 15 -4.26 -10.51 10.80
N GLN A 16 -5.09 -11.21 10.02
CA GLN A 16 -4.79 -11.50 8.63
C GLN A 16 -4.73 -10.23 7.78
N HIS A 17 -5.66 -9.28 8.01
CA HIS A 17 -5.65 -7.99 7.32
C HIS A 17 -4.36 -7.21 7.60
N GLU A 18 -3.97 -7.09 8.87
CA GLU A 18 -2.73 -6.43 9.29
C GLU A 18 -1.47 -7.11 8.73
N SER A 19 -1.44 -8.44 8.75
CA SER A 19 -0.34 -9.22 8.15
C SER A 19 -0.22 -8.97 6.64
N ASN A 20 -1.35 -8.97 5.93
CA ASN A 20 -1.38 -8.69 4.49
C ASN A 20 -0.97 -7.24 4.18
N SER A 21 -1.38 -6.28 5.02
CA SER A 21 -0.94 -4.88 4.92
C SER A 21 0.57 -4.75 5.08
N GLY A 22 1.17 -5.51 6.02
CA GLY A 22 2.63 -5.60 6.18
C GLY A 22 3.34 -6.09 4.91
N GLU A 23 2.83 -7.14 4.28
CA GLU A 23 3.39 -7.67 3.04
C GLU A 23 3.25 -6.67 1.87
N ARG A 24 2.09 -5.99 1.75
CA ARG A 24 1.87 -4.93 0.76
C ARG A 24 2.86 -3.78 0.94
N ARG A 25 3.09 -3.32 2.18
CA ARG A 25 4.09 -2.29 2.49
C ARG A 25 5.48 -2.66 1.98
N MET A 26 5.88 -3.93 2.15
CA MET A 26 7.18 -4.41 1.68
C MET A 26 7.29 -4.46 0.15
N LYS A 27 6.17 -4.64 -0.56
CA LYS A 27 6.12 -4.71 -2.03
C LYS A 27 5.97 -3.35 -2.71
N GLY A 28 5.52 -2.31 -1.99
CA GLY A 28 5.22 -0.98 -2.56
C GLY A 28 6.39 -0.39 -3.35
N THR A 29 7.59 -0.40 -2.77
CA THR A 29 8.81 0.07 -3.45
C THR A 29 9.08 -0.69 -4.74
N SER A 30 8.92 -2.01 -4.75
CA SER A 30 9.14 -2.83 -5.94
C SER A 30 8.14 -2.54 -7.05
N GLU A 31 6.88 -2.22 -6.72
CA GLU A 31 5.89 -1.81 -7.70
C GLU A 31 6.22 -0.43 -8.30
N ILE A 32 6.67 0.51 -7.48
CA ILE A 32 7.07 1.86 -7.93
C ILE A 32 8.32 1.78 -8.82
N MET A 33 9.28 0.90 -8.50
CA MET A 33 10.48 0.68 -9.33
C MET A 33 10.18 0.14 -10.73
N LYS A 34 9.00 -0.45 -10.97
CA LYS A 34 8.58 -0.87 -12.32
C LYS A 34 8.09 0.29 -13.17
N MET A 35 7.86 1.46 -12.58
CA MET A 35 7.37 2.63 -13.30
C MET A 35 8.51 3.30 -14.05
N GLU A 36 8.32 3.47 -15.36
CA GLU A 36 9.27 4.19 -16.20
C GLU A 36 9.24 5.70 -15.91
N GLY A 37 10.40 6.36 -16.04
CA GLY A 37 10.52 7.81 -15.94
C GLY A 37 10.76 8.38 -14.53
N LEU A 38 10.90 7.52 -13.50
CA LEU A 38 11.25 7.96 -12.14
C LEU A 38 12.77 7.89 -11.90
N SER A 39 13.33 8.96 -11.34
CA SER A 39 14.68 8.95 -10.79
C SER A 39 14.74 8.16 -9.47
N PRO A 40 15.92 7.69 -9.05
CA PRO A 40 16.07 6.99 -7.77
C PRO A 40 15.57 7.78 -6.56
N ASN A 41 15.71 9.11 -6.57
CA ASN A 41 15.24 9.97 -5.48
C ASN A 41 13.72 10.05 -5.44
N GLU A 42 13.06 10.10 -6.61
CA GLU A 42 11.59 10.11 -6.70
C GLU A 42 11.02 8.76 -6.24
N VAL A 43 11.64 7.64 -6.64
CA VAL A 43 11.27 6.31 -6.15
C VAL A 43 11.34 6.26 -4.63
N LEU A 44 12.43 6.72 -4.02
CA LEU A 44 12.58 6.72 -2.57
C LEU A 44 11.56 7.63 -1.87
N SER A 45 11.31 8.82 -2.42
CA SER A 45 10.38 9.79 -1.85
C SER A 45 8.95 9.25 -1.85
N VAL A 46 8.47 8.77 -3.00
CA VAL A 46 7.11 8.24 -3.17
C VAL A 46 6.93 6.96 -2.36
N SER A 47 7.91 6.05 -2.39
CA SER A 47 7.85 4.81 -1.61
C SER A 47 7.73 5.08 -0.12
N LYS A 48 8.49 6.06 0.39
CA LYS A 48 8.39 6.48 1.79
C LYS A 48 7.04 7.10 2.11
N ASN A 49 6.51 7.95 1.23
CA ASN A 49 5.21 8.60 1.43
C ASN A 49 4.08 7.55 1.55
N ILE A 50 4.00 6.63 0.59
CA ILE A 50 3.00 5.56 0.57
C ILE A 50 3.18 4.62 1.77
N ALA A 51 4.41 4.14 2.03
CA ALA A 51 4.63 3.13 3.08
C ALA A 51 4.33 3.61 4.50
N LEU A 52 4.40 4.93 4.76
CA LEU A 52 4.12 5.51 6.07
C LEU A 52 2.62 5.61 6.39
N ASN A 53 1.74 5.50 5.40
CA ASN A 53 0.30 5.57 5.59
C ASN A 53 -0.39 4.27 5.09
N PRO A 54 -0.88 3.40 5.99
CA PRO A 54 -1.56 2.16 5.60
C PRO A 54 -2.72 2.37 4.62
N LEU A 55 -3.44 3.50 4.70
CA LEU A 55 -4.52 3.81 3.76
C LEU A 55 -4.01 4.08 2.35
N GLU A 56 -2.85 4.73 2.22
CA GLU A 56 -2.21 4.97 0.91
C GLU A 56 -1.66 3.67 0.31
N VAL A 57 -1.12 2.78 1.15
CA VAL A 57 -0.71 1.42 0.72
C VAL A 57 -1.91 0.68 0.14
N ASP A 58 -3.01 0.64 0.89
CA ASP A 58 -4.20 -0.08 0.46
C ASP A 58 -4.83 0.56 -0.78
N LEU A 59 -4.86 1.89 -0.87
CA LEU A 59 -5.29 2.59 -2.08
C LEU A 59 -4.41 2.22 -3.28
N PHE A 60 -3.09 2.40 -3.17
CA PHE A 60 -2.13 2.14 -4.23
C PHE A 60 -2.25 0.71 -4.80
N PHE A 61 -2.38 -0.29 -3.94
CA PHE A 61 -2.52 -1.69 -4.37
C PHE A 61 -3.91 -2.05 -4.93
N ASN A 62 -4.94 -1.25 -4.67
CA ASN A 62 -6.28 -1.43 -5.24
C ASN A 62 -6.48 -0.68 -6.57
N LEU A 63 -5.59 0.24 -6.94
CA LEU A 63 -5.67 0.96 -8.20
C LEU A 63 -5.29 0.05 -9.39
N PRO A 64 -5.95 0.18 -10.56
CA PRO A 64 -5.43 -0.38 -11.81
C PRO A 64 -4.11 0.30 -12.18
N ASP A 65 -3.24 -0.39 -12.93
CA ASP A 65 -1.87 0.08 -13.18
C ASP A 65 -1.81 1.48 -13.78
N TYR A 66 -2.67 1.80 -14.75
CA TYR A 66 -2.76 3.15 -15.32
C TYR A 66 -2.99 4.24 -14.26
N TYR A 67 -3.83 3.97 -13.26
CA TYR A 67 -4.12 4.91 -12.18
C TYR A 67 -3.00 4.98 -11.15
N LYS A 68 -2.22 3.90 -10.94
CA LYS A 68 -1.04 3.92 -10.08
C LYS A 68 0.01 4.91 -10.60
N TYR A 69 0.22 4.95 -11.92
CA TYR A 69 1.12 5.93 -12.54
C TYR A 69 0.67 7.36 -12.25
N ALA A 70 -0.60 7.67 -12.50
CA ALA A 70 -1.16 9.00 -12.24
C ALA A 70 -1.07 9.40 -10.75
N TYR A 71 -1.36 8.46 -9.86
CA TYR A 71 -1.25 8.65 -8.42
C TYR A 71 0.19 8.95 -7.99
N VAL A 72 1.17 8.18 -8.47
CA VAL A 72 2.59 8.40 -8.16
C VAL A 72 3.09 9.75 -8.70
N GLN A 73 2.68 10.12 -9.91
CA GLN A 73 3.00 11.43 -10.48
C GLN A 73 2.41 12.58 -9.66
N GLY A 74 1.17 12.42 -9.16
CA GLY A 74 0.54 13.40 -8.28
C GLY A 74 1.29 13.64 -6.97
N LEU A 75 1.92 12.59 -6.41
CA LEU A 75 2.73 12.69 -5.18
C LEU A 75 4.08 13.40 -5.39
N LEU A 76 4.51 13.62 -6.63
CA LEU A 76 5.77 14.28 -6.97
C LEU A 76 5.60 15.78 -7.25
N ILE A 77 4.36 16.26 -7.39
CA ILE A 77 4.07 17.67 -7.60
C ILE A 77 4.21 18.38 -6.24
N PRO A 78 5.04 19.44 -6.13
CA PRO A 78 5.09 20.26 -4.92
C PRO A 78 3.74 20.95 -4.67
N ASP A 79 3.33 21.08 -3.41
CA ASP A 79 2.17 21.88 -3.00
C ASP A 79 2.26 23.35 -3.47
#